data_AF-A0A2M7EL01-F1
#
_entry.id   AF-A0A2M7EL01-F1
#
_cell.length_a   1.000
_cell.length_b   1.000
_cell.length_c   1.000
_cell.angle_alpha   90.00
_cell.angle_beta   90.00
_cell.angle_gamma   90.00
#
_symmetry.space_group_name_H-M   'P 1'
#
loop_
_entity.id
_entity.type
_entity.pdbx_description
1 polymer ?
#
loop_
_entity_poly.entity_id
_entity_poly.type
_entity_poly.pdbx_seq_one_letter_code
_entity_poly.pdbx_strand_id
1 'polypeptide(L)'
;MFALPATVLEFMNTIRESGFEVYVVGGAVRNLILNKPVTNWDFTTNATPEKIQKLFPDSFYHNTYGTVTIKNGNDLFEITPFRKESNYTDNRHPEKIEWAKTVGEDLARR
;
A
#
# COMPACT_ATOMS: atom_id res chain seq x y z
N MET A 1 2.73 16.71 15.28
CA MET A 1 1.69 16.20 14.36
C MET A 1 2.32 16.15 12.98
N PHE A 2 2.35 14.99 12.32
CA PHE A 2 2.88 14.89 10.96
C PHE A 2 1.81 15.38 9.98
N ALA A 3 2.16 16.29 9.10
CA ALA A 3 1.28 16.70 8.00
C ALA A 3 1.59 15.82 6.79
N LEU A 4 0.58 15.14 6.26
CA LEU A 4 0.69 14.44 4.99
C LEU A 4 0.46 15.44 3.84
N PRO A 5 1.15 15.29 2.70
CA PRO A 5 0.84 16.07 1.50
C PRO A 5 -0.63 15.94 1.09
N ALA A 6 -1.19 16.98 0.48
CA ALA A 6 -2.58 16.97 0.00
C ALA A 6 -2.85 15.80 -0.96
N THR A 7 -1.90 15.52 -1.86
CA THR A 7 -1.96 14.39 -2.81
C THR A 7 -2.09 13.04 -2.13
N VAL A 8 -1.41 12.84 -0.98
CA VAL A 8 -1.50 11.62 -0.17
C VAL A 8 -2.86 11.53 0.52
N LEU A 9 -3.37 12.65 1.06
CA LEU A 9 -4.67 12.70 1.73
C LEU A 9 -5.81 12.41 0.76
N GLU A 10 -5.81 13.03 -0.42
CA GLU A 10 -6.78 12.82 -1.49
C GLU A 10 -6.80 11.34 -1.92
N PHE A 11 -5.62 10.77 -2.19
CA PHE A 11 -5.49 9.35 -2.53
C PHE A 11 -6.09 8.42 -1.46
N MET A 12 -5.74 8.65 -0.19
CA MET A 12 -6.28 7.83 0.91
C MET A 12 -7.79 8.02 1.05
N ASN A 13 -8.31 9.22 0.83
CA ASN A 13 -9.75 9.49 0.93
C ASN A 13 -10.53 8.77 -0.17
N THR A 14 -10.07 8.76 -1.42
CA THR A 14 -10.70 8.00 -2.52
C THR A 14 -10.90 6.52 -2.16
N ILE A 15 -9.90 5.91 -1.51
CA ILE A 15 -9.98 4.50 -1.08
C ILE A 15 -10.96 4.33 0.09
N ARG A 16 -10.93 5.22 1.09
CA ARG A 16 -11.83 5.18 2.24
C ARG A 16 -13.29 5.39 1.86
N GLU A 17 -13.56 6.36 0.99
CA GLU A 17 -14.91 6.66 0.48
C GLU A 17 -15.46 5.50 -0.35
N SER A 18 -14.59 4.67 -0.92
CA SER A 18 -14.95 3.44 -1.62
C SER A 18 -15.20 2.25 -0.68
N GLY A 19 -15.16 2.45 0.64
CA GLY A 19 -15.44 1.44 1.65
C GLY A 19 -14.26 0.54 2.03
N PHE A 20 -13.03 0.94 1.68
CA PHE A 20 -11.81 0.20 1.99
C PHE A 20 -10.96 0.87 3.06
N GLU A 21 -10.15 0.08 3.74
CA GLU A 21 -9.13 0.58 4.65
C GLU A 21 -7.86 0.94 3.87
N VAL A 22 -7.14 1.97 4.32
CA VAL A 22 -5.84 2.34 3.75
C VAL A 22 -4.94 2.95 4.81
N TYR A 23 -3.69 2.48 4.83
CA TYR A 23 -2.68 2.90 5.78
C TYR A 23 -1.36 3.21 5.06
N VAL A 24 -0.68 4.27 5.47
CA VAL A 24 0.73 4.48 5.11
C VAL A 24 1.57 3.49 5.92
N VAL A 25 2.51 2.80 5.27
CA VAL A 25 3.36 1.79 5.93
C VAL A 25 4.83 1.93 5.52
N GLY A 26 5.69 1.12 6.13
CA GLY A 26 7.08 0.95 5.69
C GLY A 26 7.95 2.18 5.88
N GLY A 27 8.80 2.45 4.88
CA GLY A 27 9.83 3.49 4.93
C GLY A 27 9.27 4.90 5.08
N ALA A 28 8.08 5.15 4.54
CA ALA A 28 7.39 6.44 4.65
C ALA A 28 7.08 6.78 6.12
N VAL A 29 6.49 5.85 6.88
CA VAL A 29 6.21 6.03 8.31
C VAL A 29 7.48 6.26 9.11
N ARG A 30 8.52 5.44 8.86
CA ARG A 30 9.83 5.61 9.51
C ARG A 30 10.42 6.99 9.24
N ASN A 31 10.41 7.45 7.99
CA ASN A 31 10.99 8.74 7.63
C ASN A 31 10.20 9.91 8.22
N LEU A 32 8.86 9.84 8.26
CA LEU A 32 8.02 10.82 8.96
C LEU A 32 8.42 10.94 10.44
N ILE A 33 8.54 9.80 11.14
CA ILE A 33 8.93 9.77 12.57
C ILE A 33 10.33 10.34 12.79
N LEU A 34 11.27 10.03 11.89
CA LEU A 34 12.66 10.51 11.94
C LEU A 34 12.85 11.93 11.42
N ASN A 35 11.77 12.63 11.02
CA ASN A 35 11.83 13.95 10.38
C ASN A 35 12.77 13.98 9.16
N LYS A 36 12.76 12.90 8.36
CA LYS A 36 13.50 12.77 7.10
C LYS A 36 12.56 12.90 5.91
N PRO A 37 13.05 13.34 4.74
CA PRO A 37 12.26 13.37 3.51
C PRO A 37 11.65 11.99 3.19
N VAL A 38 10.38 11.96 2.82
CA VAL A 38 9.72 10.78 2.25
C VAL A 38 9.88 10.87 0.73
N THR A 39 10.56 9.90 0.14
CA THR A 39 10.81 9.86 -1.31
C THR A 39 9.81 8.97 -2.05
N ASN A 40 9.25 7.98 -1.35
CA ASN A 40 8.30 7.01 -1.89
C ASN A 40 7.17 6.82 -0.88
N TRP A 41 5.94 6.71 -1.38
CA TRP A 41 4.75 6.50 -0.54
C TRP A 41 4.24 5.08 -0.72
N ASP A 42 4.39 4.28 0.33
CA ASP A 42 3.90 2.90 0.40
C ASP A 42 2.61 2.85 1.23
N PHE A 43 1.61 2.18 0.67
CA PHE A 43 0.30 2.00 1.27
C PHE A 43 -0.08 0.53 1.37
N THR A 44 -0.93 0.21 2.35
CA THR A 44 -1.55 -1.11 2.48
C THR A 44 -3.07 -0.98 2.64
N THR A 45 -3.84 -1.93 2.08
CA THR A 45 -5.32 -1.87 2.02
C THR A 45 -5.98 -3.25 2.10
N ASN A 46 -7.25 -3.32 2.52
CA ASN A 46 -8.05 -4.55 2.39
C ASN A 46 -8.65 -4.75 0.97
N ALA A 47 -8.44 -3.81 0.03
CA ALA A 47 -8.86 -3.96 -1.35
C ALA A 47 -7.94 -4.92 -2.12
N THR A 48 -8.50 -5.78 -2.98
CA THR A 48 -7.71 -6.62 -3.90
C THR A 48 -7.16 -5.80 -5.08
N PRO A 49 -6.14 -6.27 -5.82
CA PRO A 49 -5.59 -5.52 -6.95
C PRO A 49 -6.65 -5.11 -7.97
N GLU A 50 -7.61 -6.00 -8.27
CA GLU A 50 -8.70 -5.71 -9.23
C GLU A 50 -9.63 -4.59 -8.72
N LYS A 51 -9.87 -4.52 -7.41
CA LYS A 51 -10.66 -3.45 -6.80
C LYS A 51 -9.89 -2.12 -6.82
N ILE A 52 -8.59 -2.16 -6.54
CA ILE A 52 -7.71 -0.98 -6.61
C ILE A 52 -7.67 -0.44 -8.04
N GLN A 53 -7.47 -1.30 -9.04
CA GLN A 53 -7.43 -0.89 -10.46
C GLN A 53 -8.76 -0.32 -10.95
N LYS A 54 -9.90 -0.74 -10.37
CA LYS A 54 -11.21 -0.10 -10.65
C LYS A 54 -11.31 1.32 -10.11
N LEU A 55 -10.68 1.62 -8.97
CA LEU A 55 -10.65 2.96 -8.39
C LEU A 55 -9.64 3.87 -9.12
N PHE A 56 -8.59 3.28 -9.68
CA PHE A 56 -7.50 3.99 -10.34
C PHE A 56 -7.20 3.35 -11.72
N PRO A 57 -7.93 3.73 -12.79
CA PRO A 57 -7.82 3.08 -14.10
C PRO A 57 -6.42 3.18 -14.75
N ASP A 58 -5.67 4.25 -14.46
CA ASP A 58 -4.31 4.47 -14.99
C ASP A 58 -3.21 3.78 -14.16
N SER A 59 -3.59 2.77 -13.37
CA SER A 59 -2.67 2.04 -12.49
C SER A 59 -2.06 0.81 -13.15
N PHE A 60 -0.89 0.40 -12.66
CA PHE A 60 -0.11 -0.72 -13.19
C PHE A 60 0.02 -1.81 -12.13
N TYR A 61 -0.19 -3.06 -12.55
CA TYR A 61 -0.09 -4.24 -11.69
C TYR A 61 0.65 -5.36 -12.44
N HIS A 62 1.98 -5.30 -12.51
CA HIS A 62 2.83 -6.25 -13.22
C HIS A 62 3.81 -6.96 -12.27
N ASN A 63 3.32 -7.51 -11.15
CA ASN A 63 4.15 -8.29 -10.24
C ASN A 63 3.38 -9.48 -9.65
N THR A 64 4.13 -10.39 -9.03
CA THR A 64 3.62 -11.60 -8.37
C THR A 64 3.29 -11.37 -6.89
N TYR A 65 3.27 -10.11 -6.42
CA TYR A 65 3.22 -9.77 -5.00
C TYR A 65 1.96 -9.01 -4.58
N GLY A 66 1.13 -8.57 -5.53
CA GLY A 66 -0.10 -7.84 -5.23
C GLY A 66 0.02 -6.32 -5.28
N THR A 67 1.20 -5.76 -5.49
CA THR A 67 1.43 -4.32 -5.39
C THR A 67 0.96 -3.60 -6.65
N VAL A 68 0.01 -2.69 -6.51
CA VAL A 68 -0.48 -1.83 -7.59
C VAL A 68 0.25 -0.48 -7.52
N THR A 69 0.83 -0.05 -8.64
CA THR A 69 1.49 1.25 -8.78
C THR A 69 0.51 2.24 -9.41
N ILE A 70 0.33 3.40 -8.78
CA ILE A 70 -0.63 4.42 -9.18
C ILE A 70 0.13 5.70 -9.48
N LYS A 71 -0.09 6.25 -10.67
CA LYS A 71 0.49 7.54 -11.06
C LYS A 71 -0.38 8.65 -10.47
N ASN A 72 0.21 9.53 -9.67
CA ASN A 72 -0.46 10.70 -9.11
C ASN A 72 0.35 11.97 -9.42
N GLY A 73 0.06 12.60 -10.56
CA GLY A 73 0.88 13.69 -11.07
C GLY A 73 2.30 13.22 -11.44
N ASN A 74 3.30 13.75 -10.74
CA ASN A 74 4.71 13.35 -10.88
C ASN A 74 5.13 12.28 -9.87
N ASP A 75 4.27 11.96 -8.91
CA ASP A 75 4.56 10.97 -7.87
C ASP A 75 4.05 9.57 -8.28
N LEU A 76 4.73 8.55 -7.77
CA LEU A 76 4.30 7.16 -7.85
C LEU A 76 3.90 6.69 -6.47
N PHE A 77 2.66 6.24 -6.33
CA PHE A 77 2.15 5.63 -5.12
C PHE A 77 2.11 4.11 -5.30
N GLU A 78 2.60 3.38 -4.31
CA GLU A 78 2.54 1.92 -4.31
C GLU A 78 1.55 1.48 -3.25
N ILE A 79 0.54 0.71 -3.65
CA ILE A 79 -0.46 0.17 -2.72
C ILE A 79 -0.52 -1.34 -2.83
N THR A 80 -0.37 -2.01 -1.70
CA THR A 80 -0.37 -3.49 -1.64
C THR A 80 -1.55 -3.95 -0.78
N PRO A 81 -2.36 -4.91 -1.22
CA PRO A 81 -3.38 -5.50 -0.36
C PRO A 81 -2.76 -6.14 0.89
N PHE A 82 -3.53 -6.27 1.97
CA PHE A 82 -3.13 -7.00 3.16
C PHE A 82 -2.75 -8.44 2.78
N ARG A 83 -1.59 -8.91 3.22
CA ARG A 83 -1.13 -10.27 2.94
C ARG A 83 -0.85 -11.06 4.21
N LYS A 84 -1.14 -12.35 4.16
CA LYS A 84 -0.73 -13.31 5.20
C LYS A 84 0.68 -13.81 4.94
N GLU A 85 1.30 -14.35 5.99
CA GLU A 85 2.50 -15.16 5.82
C GLU A 85 2.20 -16.41 4.98
N SER A 86 3.01 -16.60 3.95
CA SER A 86 3.22 -17.88 3.26
C SER A 86 4.72 -18.17 3.33
N ASN A 87 5.16 -19.40 3.10
CA ASN A 87 6.59 -19.72 3.02
C ASN A 87 7.32 -18.70 2.14
N TYR A 88 8.12 -17.86 2.78
CA TYR A 88 8.97 -16.89 2.10
C TYR A 88 10.32 -17.56 1.88
N THR A 89 10.83 -17.51 0.66
CA THR A 89 12.22 -17.89 0.38
C THR A 89 13.22 -16.82 0.84
N ASP A 90 12.78 -15.55 0.96
CA ASP A 90 13.63 -14.41 1.34
C ASP A 90 12.99 -13.38 2.30
N ASN A 91 11.92 -13.78 3.01
CA ASN A 91 11.07 -12.93 3.87
C ASN A 91 10.39 -11.73 3.19
N ARG A 92 10.48 -11.58 1.87
CA ARG A 92 9.90 -10.43 1.13
C ARG A 92 8.96 -10.85 0.00
N HIS A 93 9.26 -11.96 -0.65
CA HIS A 93 8.57 -12.45 -1.83
C HIS A 93 7.84 -13.76 -1.52
N PRO A 94 6.50 -13.75 -1.38
CA PRO A 94 5.74 -14.97 -1.14
C PRO A 94 5.68 -15.84 -2.40
N GLU A 95 5.78 -17.16 -2.24
CA GLU A 95 5.50 -18.12 -3.34
C GLU A 95 4.02 -18.16 -3.71
N LYS A 96 3.13 -17.87 -2.77
CA LYS A 96 1.68 -17.84 -2.96
C LYS A 96 1.08 -16.63 -2.23
N ILE A 97 0.28 -15.83 -2.94
CA ILE A 97 -0.43 -14.72 -2.32
C ILE A 97 -1.69 -15.24 -1.63
N GLU A 98 -1.81 -14.94 -0.34
CA GLU A 98 -3.07 -15.04 0.39
C GLU A 98 -3.41 -13.71 1.05
N TRP A 99 -4.64 -13.22 0.83
CA TRP A 99 -5.07 -11.94 1.35
C TRP A 99 -5.48 -12.04 2.82
N ALA A 100 -4.89 -11.18 3.64
CA ALA A 100 -5.26 -11.02 5.04
C ALA A 100 -6.57 -10.23 5.17
N LYS A 101 -7.26 -10.40 6.30
CA LYS A 101 -8.50 -9.68 6.59
C LYS A 101 -8.24 -8.38 7.33
N THR A 102 -7.15 -8.32 8.09
CA THR A 102 -6.83 -7.18 8.95
C THR A 102 -5.44 -6.65 8.70
N VAL A 103 -5.23 -5.36 8.97
CA VAL A 103 -3.90 -4.75 8.92
C VAL A 103 -2.93 -5.39 9.93
N GLY A 104 -3.42 -5.88 11.07
CA GLY A 104 -2.59 -6.55 12.07
C GLY A 104 -1.93 -7.82 11.54
N GLU A 105 -2.68 -8.63 10.78
CA GLU A 105 -2.13 -9.81 10.09
C GLU A 105 -1.07 -9.42 9.04
N ASP A 106 -1.27 -8.33 8.30
CA ASP A 106 -0.27 -7.84 7.32
C ASP A 106 0.99 -7.28 7.97
N LEU A 107 0.88 -6.69 9.17
CA LEU A 107 2.02 -6.10 9.88
C LEU A 107 2.82 -7.15 10.68
N ALA A 108 2.20 -8.24 11.10
CA ALA A 108 2.86 -9.28 11.91
C ALA A 108 4.03 -9.99 11.20
N ARG A 109 4.09 -9.93 9.86
CA ARG A 109 5.12 -10.56 9.02
C ARG A 109 6.37 -9.71 8.75
N ARG A 110 6.46 -8.50 9.34
CA ARG A 110 7.46 -7.47 8.98
C ARG A 110 8.57 -7.31 10.00
#